data_AF-A0A954HX91-F1
#
_entry.id   AF-A0A954HX91-F1
#
_cell.length_a   1.000
_cell.length_b   1.000
_cell.length_c   1.000
_cell.angle_alpha   90.00
_cell.angle_beta   90.00
_cell.angle_gamma   90.00
#
_symmetry.space_group_name_H-M   'P 1'
#
loop_
_entity.id
_entity.type
_entity.pdbx_description
1 polymer ?
#
loop_
_entity_poly.entity_id
_entity_poly.type
_entity_poly.pdbx_seq_one_letter_code
_entity_poly.pdbx_strand_id
1 'polypeptide(L)'
;MIYSRLSTLAVALLLTAAHPATAQPIGFRELRAEQVKPAFSVEPVVQRLEARRGQLLPFRFDLTSLARTTTIDIRPVQMTQDLTGAVHPDVDNPPPGELTLTSPSRLVLDEDTQTQIEGTIRVPTTNSPFHTFGILVTDYGRRIDTTSPQPQAAEEPQMSIEFITRYLLRIDIDVQGVRPENAGKLILEAGELREEQGYPQSRIVIVNPTESPLEFQVECRLLSTSDPSLSDTFNLGMPVRCELPPPERHLARILPGARIRMEGFVPQTIFPGPYELEATIVAGRRKWKTARFPVLAEDGAFPAQSALVAQIASGVSAAPAQIELSTLRGGSRFVAVTVNNATAEPADFRLSTVTLDDQLANWFAVRPDNFRLQAGGSRKVLVTLGNNRPTDADQYGALVVESQSPAGTANGTAQLLTVLSVVDPPPPNLQLGDLSWQVDGNLPAIVVPVTNAGTRFVPLQGRMQLTDIDNGSRFEFTGGYGRWLLPGVTDSIRFRIAQKIPSGKYELKILINQGEDQPTLELKTLVELSEGG
;
A
#
# COMPACT_ATOMS: atom_id res chain seq x y z
N MET A 1 26.09 59.77 66.88
CA MET A 1 27.47 59.41 67.26
C MET A 1 28.32 59.39 66.00
N ILE A 2 29.27 60.33 65.94
CA ILE A 2 30.68 60.15 65.54
C ILE A 2 30.97 59.46 64.19
N TYR A 3 31.50 60.28 63.26
CA TYR A 3 32.66 60.10 62.34
C TYR A 3 32.88 58.75 61.65
N SER A 4 33.46 58.60 60.46
CA SER A 4 33.89 59.48 59.36
C SER A 4 34.53 58.56 58.31
N ARG A 5 34.49 58.98 57.05
CA ARG A 5 35.46 58.74 55.96
C ARG A 5 36.37 57.51 56.04
N LEU A 6 36.36 56.69 54.97
CA LEU A 6 37.46 56.70 54.00
C LEU A 6 37.06 55.97 52.70
N SER A 7 37.55 56.57 51.62
CA SER A 7 37.58 56.19 50.21
C SER A 7 37.98 54.73 49.92
N THR A 8 37.58 54.19 48.77
CA THR A 8 38.45 53.91 47.59
C THR A 8 37.61 53.28 46.45
N LEU A 9 37.99 53.60 45.20
CA LEU A 9 37.52 53.04 43.92
C LEU A 9 37.29 51.52 43.91
N ALA A 10 36.28 51.05 43.17
CA ALA A 10 36.43 50.44 41.83
C ALA A 10 35.15 49.71 41.38
N VAL A 11 34.72 50.06 40.16
CA VAL A 11 33.97 49.32 39.14
C VAL A 11 33.24 48.02 39.55
N ALA A 12 31.92 48.04 39.41
CA ALA A 12 31.16 46.87 38.98
C ALA A 12 30.04 47.30 38.03
N LEU A 13 30.19 46.87 36.79
CA LEU A 13 29.24 46.96 35.70
C LEU A 13 28.06 46.03 36.01
N LEU A 14 26.83 46.54 36.04
CA LEU A 14 25.62 45.71 36.08
C LEU A 14 24.59 46.30 35.12
N LEU A 15 24.46 45.60 33.99
CA LEU A 15 23.46 45.80 32.95
C LEU A 15 22.07 45.66 33.56
N THR A 16 21.23 46.67 33.32
CA THR A 16 19.77 46.59 33.51
C THR A 16 19.10 46.54 32.14
N ALA A 17 18.08 45.70 32.07
CA ALA A 17 17.46 45.16 30.87
C ALA A 17 16.80 46.23 29.98
N ALA A 18 17.21 46.26 28.72
CA ALA A 18 16.42 46.83 27.63
C ALA A 18 15.49 45.75 27.07
N HIS A 19 14.22 46.12 26.85
CA HIS A 19 13.22 45.30 26.18
C HIS A 19 13.72 44.86 24.79
N PRO A 20 13.69 43.57 24.41
CA PRO A 20 13.88 43.21 23.02
C PRO A 20 12.63 43.62 22.24
N ALA A 21 12.85 44.40 21.18
CA ALA A 21 11.85 44.73 20.19
C ALA A 21 11.19 43.45 19.64
N THR A 22 9.87 43.48 19.51
CA THR A 22 9.06 42.51 18.76
C THR A 22 9.68 42.27 17.38
N ALA A 23 10.29 41.10 17.21
CA ALA A 23 10.67 40.59 15.90
C ALA A 23 9.39 40.35 15.10
N GLN A 24 9.21 41.12 14.04
CA GLN A 24 8.18 40.82 13.05
C GLN A 24 8.46 39.43 12.47
N PRO A 25 7.46 38.57 12.29
CA PRO A 25 7.67 37.32 11.58
C PRO A 25 8.17 37.66 10.18
N ILE A 26 9.36 37.16 9.85
CA ILE A 26 9.89 37.19 8.49
C ILE A 26 8.85 36.48 7.63
N GLY A 27 8.11 37.26 6.85
CA GLY A 27 7.14 36.72 5.91
C GLY A 27 7.89 35.86 4.92
N PHE A 28 7.76 34.53 5.03
CA PHE A 28 8.13 33.63 3.95
C PHE A 28 7.24 33.98 2.77
N ARG A 29 7.82 34.73 1.82
CA ARG A 29 7.19 34.97 0.53
C ARG A 29 7.05 33.61 -0.12
N GLU A 30 5.82 33.21 -0.37
CA GLU A 30 5.44 31.96 -1.05
C GLU A 30 6.32 31.78 -2.29
N LEU A 31 7.33 30.92 -2.21
CA LEU A 31 8.18 30.55 -3.34
C LEU A 31 7.34 29.68 -4.25
N ARG A 32 6.65 30.30 -5.20
CA ARG A 32 6.08 29.59 -6.35
C ARG A 32 7.26 29.08 -7.17
N ALA A 33 7.66 27.84 -6.93
CA ALA A 33 8.56 27.14 -7.82
C ALA A 33 7.91 27.12 -9.21
N GLU A 34 8.46 27.88 -10.15
CA GLU A 34 8.14 27.68 -11.57
C GLU A 34 8.36 26.20 -11.88
N GLN A 35 7.43 25.59 -12.62
CA GLN A 35 7.52 24.18 -12.99
C GLN A 35 8.90 23.89 -13.58
N VAL A 36 9.72 23.12 -12.85
CA VAL A 36 11.06 22.73 -13.28
C VAL A 36 10.91 21.80 -14.49
N LYS A 37 11.11 22.35 -15.68
CA LYS A 37 11.12 21.57 -16.92
C LYS A 37 12.47 20.84 -17.03
N PRO A 38 12.48 19.56 -17.43
CA PRO A 38 13.73 18.83 -17.64
C PRO A 38 14.58 19.53 -18.70
N ALA A 39 15.89 19.65 -18.44
CA ALA A 39 16.82 20.34 -19.34
C ALA A 39 17.10 19.55 -20.63
N PHE A 40 16.95 18.22 -20.58
CA PHE A 40 17.17 17.31 -21.70
C PHE A 40 16.27 16.07 -21.56
N SER A 41 16.00 15.41 -22.69
CA SER A 41 15.38 14.09 -22.77
C SER A 41 16.42 13.02 -23.07
N VAL A 42 16.16 11.78 -22.63
CA VAL A 42 17.00 10.61 -22.93
C VAL A 42 16.16 9.49 -23.53
N GLU A 43 16.63 8.90 -24.62
CA GLU A 43 15.98 7.79 -25.29
C GLU A 43 17.00 6.69 -25.66
N PRO A 44 16.79 5.42 -25.24
CA PRO A 44 15.86 4.99 -24.20
C PRO A 44 16.38 5.31 -22.78
N VAL A 45 15.54 5.31 -21.74
CA VAL A 45 16.04 5.37 -20.35
C VAL A 45 16.60 4.01 -19.89
N VAL A 46 16.07 2.92 -20.46
CA VAL A 46 16.52 1.55 -20.22
C VAL A 46 16.79 0.88 -21.55
N GLN A 47 18.05 0.53 -21.82
CA GLN A 47 18.44 -0.25 -22.99
C GLN A 47 18.45 -1.74 -22.63
N ARG A 48 17.68 -2.56 -23.34
CA ARG A 48 17.63 -4.02 -23.14
C ARG A 48 18.41 -4.72 -24.25
N LEU A 49 19.31 -5.62 -23.86
CA LEU A 49 20.18 -6.38 -24.75
C LEU A 49 20.09 -7.87 -24.43
N GLU A 50 20.33 -8.72 -25.43
CA GLU A 50 20.49 -10.17 -25.24
C GLU A 50 21.89 -10.60 -25.61
N ALA A 51 22.51 -11.45 -24.80
CA ALA A 51 23.89 -11.87 -25.04
C ALA A 51 24.26 -13.19 -24.39
N ARG A 52 25.47 -13.67 -24.71
CA ARG A 52 26.12 -14.79 -24.03
C ARG A 52 27.16 -14.27 -23.02
N ARG A 53 27.47 -15.10 -22.03
CA ARG A 53 28.53 -14.83 -21.03
C ARG A 53 29.86 -14.49 -21.72
N GLY A 54 30.52 -13.42 -21.25
CA GLY A 54 31.80 -12.95 -21.77
C GLY A 54 31.73 -12.13 -23.07
N GLN A 55 30.56 -12.04 -23.72
CA GLN A 55 30.38 -11.26 -24.95
C GLN A 55 30.59 -9.76 -24.68
N LEU A 56 31.21 -9.07 -25.62
CA LEU A 56 31.32 -7.61 -25.61
C LEU A 56 30.14 -7.02 -26.41
N LEU A 57 29.38 -6.11 -25.79
CA LEU A 57 28.23 -5.47 -26.39
C LEU A 57 28.43 -3.96 -26.45
N PRO A 58 28.16 -3.30 -27.60
CA PRO A 58 28.01 -1.86 -27.63
C PRO A 58 26.67 -1.45 -27.01
N PHE A 59 26.62 -0.27 -26.41
CA PHE A 59 25.39 0.36 -25.94
C PHE A 59 25.35 1.82 -26.41
N ARG A 60 24.14 2.40 -26.46
CA ARG A 60 23.93 3.77 -26.89
C ARG A 60 22.69 4.37 -26.23
N PHE A 61 22.84 5.60 -25.75
CA PHE A 61 21.76 6.45 -25.29
C PHE A 61 21.77 7.76 -26.06
N ASP A 62 20.62 8.17 -26.56
CA ASP A 62 20.43 9.42 -27.26
C ASP A 62 19.93 10.49 -26.29
N LEU A 63 20.59 11.64 -26.27
CA LEU A 63 20.24 12.79 -25.43
C LEU A 63 19.89 13.96 -26.33
N THR A 64 18.78 14.61 -26.05
CA THR A 64 18.37 15.82 -26.77
C THR A 64 18.12 16.93 -25.75
N SER A 65 18.80 18.05 -25.89
CA SER A 65 18.51 19.23 -25.07
C SER A 65 17.17 19.85 -25.49
N LEU A 66 16.32 20.23 -24.53
CA LEU A 66 14.94 20.64 -24.82
C LEU A 66 14.72 22.16 -24.86
N ALA A 67 15.63 22.96 -24.32
CA ALA A 67 15.38 24.41 -24.16
C ALA A 67 16.63 25.29 -23.97
N ARG A 68 17.82 24.71 -23.79
CA ARG A 68 19.04 25.48 -23.50
C ARG A 68 20.31 24.63 -23.62
N THR A 69 21.44 25.26 -23.91
CA THR A 69 22.73 24.58 -23.78
C THR A 69 22.95 24.12 -22.34
N THR A 70 23.18 22.82 -22.16
CA THR A 70 23.29 22.17 -20.84
C THR A 70 24.59 21.38 -20.75
N THR A 71 25.34 21.57 -19.66
CA THR A 71 26.53 20.76 -19.39
C THR A 71 26.15 19.61 -18.49
N ILE A 72 26.41 18.39 -18.94
CA ILE A 72 26.14 17.17 -18.19
C ILE A 72 27.43 16.45 -17.85
N ASP A 73 27.46 15.86 -16.66
CA ASP A 73 28.51 14.95 -16.22
C ASP A 73 27.95 13.52 -16.25
N ILE A 74 28.70 12.62 -16.88
CA ILE A 74 28.34 11.24 -17.17
C ILE A 74 29.37 10.35 -16.50
N ARG A 75 28.88 9.42 -15.68
CA ARG A 75 29.74 8.43 -15.03
C ARG A 75 29.06 7.06 -14.94
N PRO A 76 29.82 5.98 -15.14
CA PRO A 76 29.40 4.66 -14.69
C PRO A 76 29.17 4.68 -13.19
N VAL A 77 28.16 3.96 -12.71
CA VAL A 77 27.89 3.81 -11.27
C VAL A 77 27.56 2.36 -10.95
N GLN A 78 27.88 1.95 -9.73
CA GLN A 78 27.28 0.75 -9.17
C GLN A 78 25.79 1.02 -8.90
N MET A 79 25.00 -0.03 -8.76
CA MET A 79 23.60 0.08 -8.42
C MET A 79 23.29 -0.69 -7.15
N THR A 80 22.47 -0.08 -6.32
CA THR A 80 21.88 -0.69 -5.14
C THR A 80 20.40 -0.88 -5.37
N GLN A 81 19.78 -1.70 -4.53
CA GLN A 81 18.35 -1.97 -4.59
C GLN A 81 17.76 -1.89 -3.19
N ASP A 82 16.68 -1.15 -3.05
CA ASP A 82 15.99 -0.99 -1.78
C ASP A 82 14.95 -2.09 -1.53
N LEU A 83 14.29 -2.03 -0.37
CA LEU A 83 13.27 -3.00 0.04
C LEU A 83 12.05 -3.06 -0.89
N THR A 84 11.77 -2.02 -1.68
CA THR A 84 10.65 -2.03 -2.63
C THR A 84 11.02 -2.70 -3.95
N GLY A 85 12.31 -3.00 -4.14
CA GLY A 85 12.88 -3.46 -5.39
C GLY A 85 13.30 -2.32 -6.32
N ALA A 86 13.15 -1.05 -5.92
CA ALA A 86 13.62 0.09 -6.69
C ALA A 86 15.15 0.14 -6.71
N VAL A 87 15.69 0.50 -7.87
CA VAL A 87 17.13 0.50 -8.13
C VAL A 87 17.66 1.93 -8.09
N HIS A 88 18.71 2.15 -7.30
CA HIS A 88 19.31 3.46 -7.08
C HIS A 88 20.78 3.45 -7.49
N PRO A 89 21.33 4.60 -7.93
CA PRO A 89 22.76 4.72 -8.16
C PRO A 89 23.51 4.68 -6.83
N ASP A 90 24.61 3.96 -6.80
CA ASP A 90 25.58 3.97 -5.73
C ASP A 90 26.83 4.72 -6.20
N VAL A 91 27.02 5.91 -5.62
CA VAL A 91 28.12 6.82 -5.97
C VAL A 91 29.31 6.71 -5.04
N ASP A 92 29.16 5.97 -3.93
CA ASP A 92 30.18 5.81 -2.90
C ASP A 92 31.07 4.60 -3.19
N ASN A 93 30.56 3.63 -3.95
CA ASN A 93 31.30 2.46 -4.39
C ASN A 93 31.83 2.58 -5.83
N PRO A 94 32.96 1.92 -6.15
CA PRO A 94 33.54 2.00 -7.49
C PRO A 94 32.59 1.40 -8.54
N PRO A 95 32.59 1.97 -9.77
CA PRO A 95 31.76 1.44 -10.83
C PRO A 95 32.19 0.03 -11.26
N PRO A 96 31.27 -0.77 -11.84
CA PRO A 96 31.59 -2.10 -12.35
C PRO A 96 32.64 -2.01 -13.47
N GLY A 97 33.70 -2.82 -13.37
CA GLY A 97 34.81 -2.82 -14.32
C GLY A 97 34.45 -3.34 -15.71
N GLU A 98 33.28 -3.97 -15.85
CA GLU A 98 32.75 -4.48 -17.10
C GLU A 98 32.20 -3.39 -18.03
N LEU A 99 31.86 -2.21 -17.49
CA LEU A 99 31.31 -1.09 -18.26
C LEU A 99 32.40 -0.08 -18.58
N THR A 100 32.58 0.23 -19.86
CA THR A 100 33.54 1.24 -20.34
C THR A 100 32.82 2.24 -21.23
N LEU A 101 32.91 3.53 -20.90
CA LEU A 101 32.42 4.60 -21.76
C LEU A 101 33.43 4.90 -22.86
N THR A 102 32.94 5.05 -24.09
CA THR A 102 33.72 5.60 -25.22
C THR A 102 33.44 7.08 -25.40
N SER A 103 32.27 7.57 -24.97
CA SER A 103 31.99 9.00 -24.91
C SER A 103 32.76 9.70 -23.77
N PRO A 104 33.05 11.01 -23.91
CA PRO A 104 33.58 11.83 -22.83
C PRO A 104 32.70 11.81 -21.56
N SER A 105 33.32 11.90 -20.39
CA SER A 105 32.63 11.99 -19.09
C SER A 105 31.94 13.33 -18.83
N ARG A 106 32.21 14.34 -19.65
CA ARG A 106 31.51 15.62 -19.64
C ARG A 106 31.10 15.96 -21.06
N LEU A 107 29.82 16.25 -21.27
CA LEU A 107 29.27 16.66 -22.56
C LEU A 107 28.57 17.99 -22.43
N VAL A 108 28.69 18.81 -23.47
CA VAL A 108 27.87 20.00 -23.66
C VAL A 108 26.79 19.62 -24.66
N LEU A 109 25.54 19.69 -24.22
CA LEU A 109 24.37 19.47 -25.06
C LEU A 109 23.96 20.83 -25.63
N ASP A 110 24.18 21.05 -26.92
CA ASP A 110 23.65 22.21 -27.61
C ASP A 110 22.12 22.10 -27.74
N GLU A 111 21.45 23.25 -27.80
CA GLU A 111 19.99 23.33 -27.91
C GLU A 111 19.49 22.55 -29.13
N ASP A 112 18.45 21.75 -28.93
CA ASP A 112 17.81 20.89 -29.94
C ASP A 112 18.76 19.94 -30.70
N THR A 113 19.97 19.73 -30.18
CA THR A 113 20.97 18.86 -30.80
C THR A 113 20.97 17.49 -30.11
N GLN A 114 20.97 16.44 -30.92
CA GLN A 114 21.08 15.07 -30.45
C GLN A 114 22.55 14.72 -30.22
N THR A 115 22.88 14.35 -28.99
CA THR A 115 24.21 13.88 -28.57
C THR A 115 24.10 12.45 -28.06
N GLN A 116 25.15 11.66 -28.20
CA GLN A 116 25.13 10.23 -27.86
C GLN A 116 26.08 9.91 -26.71
N ILE A 117 25.59 9.13 -25.75
CA ILE A 117 26.42 8.40 -24.79
C ILE A 117 26.61 6.99 -25.34
N GLU A 118 27.85 6.64 -25.63
CA GLU A 118 28.25 5.35 -26.16
C GLU A 118 29.29 4.69 -25.27
N GLY A 119 29.33 3.38 -25.34
CA GLY A 119 30.33 2.58 -24.68
C GLY A 119 30.18 1.11 -24.99
N THR A 120 30.95 0.31 -24.26
CA THR A 120 30.93 -1.14 -24.35
C THR A 120 30.77 -1.77 -22.98
N ILE A 121 30.04 -2.88 -22.93
CA ILE A 121 29.92 -3.73 -21.73
C ILE A 121 30.41 -5.13 -22.06
N ARG A 122 31.29 -5.66 -21.21
CA ARG A 122 31.62 -7.09 -21.23
C ARG A 122 30.68 -7.84 -20.30
N VAL A 123 29.82 -8.71 -20.85
CA VAL A 123 28.90 -9.51 -20.04
C VAL A 123 29.70 -10.36 -19.05
N PRO A 124 29.43 -10.27 -17.73
CA PRO A 124 30.14 -11.08 -16.74
C PRO A 124 30.06 -12.57 -17.04
N THR A 125 31.09 -13.32 -16.65
CA THR A 125 31.14 -14.78 -16.84
C THR A 125 30.38 -15.55 -15.77
N THR A 126 29.80 -14.84 -14.80
CA THR A 126 29.01 -15.42 -13.70
C THR A 126 27.79 -16.18 -14.21
N ASN A 127 27.31 -17.15 -13.41
CA ASN A 127 26.11 -17.92 -13.74
C ASN A 127 24.85 -17.16 -13.30
N SER A 128 24.52 -16.07 -14.00
CA SER A 128 23.31 -15.28 -13.79
C SER A 128 22.48 -15.14 -15.06
N PRO A 129 21.14 -15.24 -14.99
CA PRO A 129 20.26 -15.08 -16.15
C PRO A 129 20.15 -13.63 -16.64
N PHE A 130 20.54 -12.63 -15.83
CA PHE A 130 20.54 -11.24 -16.27
C PHE A 130 21.68 -10.46 -15.63
N HIS A 131 22.04 -9.32 -16.21
CA HIS A 131 22.87 -8.30 -15.58
C HIS A 131 22.24 -6.94 -15.80
N THR A 132 22.54 -5.99 -14.91
CA THR A 132 22.11 -4.62 -15.09
C THR A 132 23.26 -3.69 -14.71
N PHE A 133 23.46 -2.65 -15.51
CA PHE A 133 24.51 -1.66 -15.34
C PHE A 133 23.92 -0.26 -15.34
N GLY A 134 24.50 0.63 -14.53
CA GLY A 134 24.02 2.00 -14.35
C GLY A 134 24.99 3.03 -14.93
N ILE A 135 24.43 4.05 -15.59
CA ILE A 135 25.13 5.27 -15.96
C ILE A 135 24.36 6.44 -15.34
N LEU A 136 25.04 7.21 -14.49
CA LEU A 136 24.47 8.39 -13.88
C LEU A 136 24.80 9.62 -14.73
N VAL A 137 23.77 10.31 -15.21
CA VAL A 137 23.87 11.58 -15.93
C VAL A 137 23.39 12.69 -15.01
N THR A 138 24.26 13.66 -14.71
CA THR A 138 23.98 14.76 -13.78
C THR A 138 24.07 16.10 -14.51
N ASP A 139 23.01 16.89 -14.43
CA ASP A 139 23.01 18.31 -14.77
C ASP A 139 23.05 19.12 -13.47
N TYR A 140 24.13 19.88 -13.29
CA TYR A 140 24.33 20.75 -12.12
C TYR A 140 23.59 22.09 -12.26
N GLY A 141 22.92 22.34 -13.39
CA GLY A 141 22.36 23.64 -13.69
C GLY A 141 23.44 24.70 -13.92
N ARG A 142 23.02 25.95 -14.11
CA ARG A 142 23.91 27.10 -14.00
C ARG A 142 23.63 27.81 -12.68
N ARG A 143 24.67 28.14 -11.91
CA ARG A 143 24.59 29.27 -10.99
C ARG A 143 24.13 30.47 -11.80
N ILE A 144 22.97 31.03 -11.46
CA ILE A 144 22.64 32.38 -11.88
C ILE A 144 23.60 33.25 -11.09
N ASP A 145 24.76 33.57 -11.67
CA ASP A 145 25.58 34.66 -11.17
C ASP A 145 24.74 35.92 -11.37
N THR A 146 24.09 36.39 -10.31
CA THR A 146 23.57 37.76 -10.21
C THR A 146 24.74 38.74 -10.10
N THR A 147 25.70 38.66 -11.03
CA THR A 147 26.73 39.68 -11.23
C THR A 147 26.21 40.74 -12.19
N SER A 148 25.10 41.37 -11.82
CA SER A 148 24.93 42.80 -12.12
C SER A 148 25.37 43.55 -10.86
N PRO A 149 26.48 44.33 -10.90
CA PRO A 149 26.91 45.11 -9.76
C PRO A 149 25.93 46.27 -9.59
N GLN A 150 24.79 46.03 -8.92
CA GLN A 150 23.98 47.11 -8.37
C GLN A 150 24.52 47.46 -6.99
N PRO A 151 24.93 48.72 -6.75
CA PRO A 151 25.50 49.12 -5.49
C PRO A 151 24.44 49.16 -4.39
N GLN A 152 24.68 48.35 -3.35
CA GLN A 152 24.33 48.56 -1.96
C GLN A 152 22.91 49.08 -1.66
N ALA A 153 22.01 48.14 -1.33
CA ALA A 153 20.99 48.36 -0.30
C ALA A 153 20.95 47.11 0.59
N ALA A 154 21.07 47.33 1.90
CA ALA A 154 20.96 46.43 3.06
C ALA A 154 20.87 44.91 2.80
N GLU A 155 21.82 44.17 3.38
CA GLU A 155 21.91 42.70 3.44
C GLU A 155 20.62 42.07 4.03
N GLU A 156 19.64 41.82 3.17
CA GLU A 156 18.69 40.74 3.38
C GLU A 156 19.36 39.43 2.93
N PRO A 157 19.29 38.34 3.72
CA PRO A 157 19.84 37.05 3.31
C PRO A 157 19.10 36.54 2.07
N GLN A 158 19.74 36.65 0.91
CA GLN A 158 19.24 36.05 -0.33
C GLN A 158 19.52 34.54 -0.31
N MET A 159 18.47 33.75 -0.14
CA MET A 159 18.54 32.31 -0.36
C MET A 159 18.42 32.01 -1.86
N SER A 160 19.43 31.35 -2.43
CA SER A 160 19.36 30.78 -3.78
C SER A 160 19.09 29.28 -3.71
N ILE A 161 18.14 28.78 -4.50
CA ILE A 161 17.85 27.35 -4.65
C ILE A 161 18.50 26.87 -5.95
N GLU A 162 19.38 25.87 -5.86
CA GLU A 162 20.00 25.22 -7.01
C GLU A 162 19.31 23.88 -7.28
N PHE A 163 18.82 23.68 -8.50
CA PHE A 163 18.18 22.44 -8.91
C PHE A 163 19.19 21.57 -9.66
N ILE A 164 19.53 20.42 -9.08
CA ILE A 164 20.40 19.41 -9.71
C ILE A 164 19.51 18.30 -10.26
N THR A 165 19.57 18.07 -11.58
CA THR A 165 18.80 16.99 -12.22
C THR A 165 19.70 15.76 -12.40
N ARG A 166 19.22 14.58 -12.01
CA ARG A 166 19.95 13.31 -12.13
C ARG A 166 19.10 12.26 -12.81
N TYR A 167 19.66 11.61 -13.83
CA TYR A 167 19.06 10.47 -14.49
C TYR A 167 19.94 9.24 -14.30
N LEU A 168 19.34 8.13 -13.88
CA LEU A 168 19.97 6.81 -13.90
C LEU A 168 19.54 6.09 -15.19
N LEU A 169 20.46 6.02 -16.14
CA LEU A 169 20.28 5.22 -17.36
C LEU A 169 20.69 3.78 -17.07
N ARG A 170 19.89 2.82 -17.53
CA ARG A 170 20.12 1.40 -17.25
C ARG A 170 20.35 0.59 -18.51
N ILE A 171 21.31 -0.32 -18.44
CA ILE A 171 21.56 -1.30 -19.48
C ILE A 171 21.27 -2.67 -18.89
N ASP A 172 20.14 -3.24 -19.26
CA ASP A 172 19.68 -4.56 -18.82
C ASP A 172 20.09 -5.59 -19.88
N ILE A 173 20.80 -6.64 -19.46
CA ILE A 173 21.30 -7.69 -20.35
C ILE A 173 20.69 -9.01 -19.91
N ASP A 174 19.89 -9.63 -20.77
CA ASP A 174 19.39 -11.00 -20.57
C ASP A 174 20.42 -11.99 -21.14
N VAL A 175 20.84 -12.95 -20.32
CA VAL A 175 21.93 -13.88 -20.64
C VAL A 175 21.38 -15.24 -21.08
N GLN A 176 21.65 -15.59 -22.33
CA GLN A 176 21.16 -16.83 -22.92
C GLN A 176 21.90 -18.08 -22.39
N GLY A 177 21.16 -19.17 -22.23
CA GLY A 177 21.71 -20.49 -21.90
C GLY A 177 22.17 -20.66 -20.44
N VAL A 178 21.84 -19.71 -19.56
CA VAL A 178 22.15 -19.79 -18.13
C VAL A 178 21.06 -20.56 -17.38
N ARG A 179 21.48 -21.46 -16.48
CA ARG A 179 20.58 -22.16 -15.57
C ARG A 179 20.52 -21.39 -14.24
N PRO A 180 19.32 -21.17 -13.65
CA PRO A 180 19.17 -20.37 -12.44
C PRO A 180 19.54 -21.16 -11.16
N GLU A 181 20.69 -21.84 -11.17
CA GLU A 181 21.11 -22.73 -10.07
C GLU A 181 21.39 -21.97 -8.77
N ASN A 182 21.80 -20.71 -8.89
CA ASN A 182 22.04 -19.82 -7.76
C ASN A 182 20.74 -19.36 -7.07
N ALA A 183 19.55 -19.58 -7.66
CA ALA A 183 18.29 -19.24 -7.01
C ALA A 183 18.09 -19.97 -5.66
N GLY A 184 18.67 -21.17 -5.50
CA GLY A 184 18.66 -21.90 -4.22
C GLY A 184 19.47 -21.23 -3.10
N LYS A 185 20.36 -20.26 -3.43
CA LYS A 185 21.16 -19.53 -2.45
C LYS A 185 20.44 -18.33 -1.84
N LEU A 186 19.30 -17.91 -2.41
CA LEU A 186 18.47 -16.85 -1.85
C LEU A 186 18.02 -17.20 -0.44
N ILE A 187 17.92 -16.20 0.43
CA ILE A 187 17.50 -16.36 1.82
C ILE A 187 16.11 -15.74 1.97
N LEU A 188 15.12 -16.55 2.35
CA LEU A 188 13.81 -16.10 2.80
C LEU A 188 13.97 -15.73 4.28
N GLU A 189 14.15 -14.45 4.57
CA GLU A 189 14.58 -13.96 5.88
C GLU A 189 13.40 -13.83 6.86
N ALA A 190 12.28 -13.28 6.39
CA ALA A 190 11.09 -13.07 7.20
C ALA A 190 9.84 -13.24 6.33
N GLY A 191 8.74 -13.62 6.97
CA GLY A 191 7.43 -13.70 6.35
C GLY A 191 6.33 -13.34 7.34
N GLU A 192 5.37 -12.56 6.88
CA GLU A 192 4.26 -12.07 7.70
C GLU A 192 2.96 -12.03 6.91
N LEU A 193 1.85 -12.07 7.64
CA LEU A 193 0.51 -11.79 7.15
C LEU A 193 0.06 -10.47 7.80
N ARG A 194 -0.27 -9.48 6.98
CA ARG A 194 -0.63 -8.13 7.43
C ARG A 194 -1.94 -7.68 6.81
N GLU A 195 -2.57 -6.69 7.43
CA GLU A 195 -3.71 -6.00 6.85
C GLU A 195 -3.21 -4.91 5.89
N GLU A 196 -3.79 -4.88 4.69
CA GLU A 196 -3.60 -3.82 3.70
C GLU A 196 -4.98 -3.49 3.12
N GLN A 197 -5.46 -2.26 3.34
CA GLN A 197 -6.80 -1.82 2.91
C GLN A 197 -7.93 -2.78 3.36
N GLY A 198 -7.81 -3.31 4.58
CA GLY A 198 -8.76 -4.22 5.20
C GLY A 198 -8.71 -5.66 4.67
N TYR A 199 -7.81 -5.98 3.74
CA TYR A 199 -7.62 -7.31 3.18
C TYR A 199 -6.34 -7.98 3.69
N PRO A 200 -6.29 -9.32 3.71
CA PRO A 200 -5.09 -10.06 4.03
C PRO A 200 -4.05 -9.94 2.91
N GLN A 201 -2.86 -9.47 3.25
CA GLN A 201 -1.71 -9.42 2.35
C GLN A 201 -0.53 -10.15 2.98
N SER A 202 0.08 -11.05 2.22
CA SER A 202 1.34 -11.68 2.64
C SER A 202 2.53 -10.85 2.19
N ARG A 203 3.55 -10.79 3.05
CA ARG A 203 4.83 -10.15 2.75
C ARG A 203 5.98 -11.09 3.10
N ILE A 204 6.94 -11.19 2.20
CA ILE A 204 8.17 -11.96 2.40
C ILE A 204 9.39 -11.06 2.14
N VAL A 205 10.40 -11.13 3.01
CA VAL A 205 11.68 -10.45 2.80
C VAL A 205 12.71 -11.45 2.30
N ILE A 206 13.43 -11.07 1.25
CA ILE A 206 14.37 -11.93 0.52
C ILE A 206 15.71 -11.23 0.41
N VAL A 207 16.78 -11.96 0.73
CA VAL A 207 18.16 -11.50 0.61
C VAL A 207 18.88 -12.30 -0.47
N ASN A 208 19.64 -11.61 -1.31
CA ASN A 208 20.59 -12.22 -2.24
C ASN A 208 22.01 -12.13 -1.69
N PRO A 209 22.52 -13.19 -1.03
CA PRO A 209 23.88 -13.19 -0.49
C PRO A 209 24.95 -13.43 -1.57
N THR A 210 24.57 -13.60 -2.84
CA THR A 210 25.50 -13.93 -3.91
C THR A 210 26.08 -12.68 -4.57
N GLU A 211 27.22 -12.85 -5.23
CA GLU A 211 27.90 -11.80 -6.02
C GLU A 211 27.24 -11.56 -7.39
N SER A 212 26.19 -12.31 -7.72
CA SER A 212 25.51 -12.23 -9.02
C SER A 212 24.04 -11.89 -8.84
N PRO A 213 23.44 -11.07 -9.71
CA PRO A 213 22.01 -10.81 -9.67
C PRO A 213 21.22 -12.11 -9.96
N LEU A 214 19.97 -12.19 -9.46
CA LEU A 214 19.13 -13.39 -9.60
C LEU A 214 17.71 -13.05 -9.98
N GLU A 215 17.13 -13.84 -10.88
CA GLU A 215 15.74 -13.72 -11.32
C GLU A 215 14.93 -14.92 -10.85
N PHE A 216 13.75 -14.67 -10.28
CA PHE A 216 12.91 -15.69 -9.66
C PHE A 216 11.46 -15.22 -9.49
N GLN A 217 10.59 -16.12 -9.09
CA GLN A 217 9.24 -15.88 -8.62
C GLN A 217 9.08 -16.43 -7.21
N VAL A 218 8.11 -15.91 -6.47
CA VAL A 218 7.77 -16.41 -5.13
C VAL A 218 6.34 -16.88 -5.14
N GLU A 219 6.17 -18.20 -5.02
CA GLU A 219 4.88 -18.87 -4.87
C GLU A 219 4.63 -19.06 -3.38
N CYS A 220 3.47 -18.61 -2.90
CA CYS A 220 3.06 -18.70 -1.51
C CYS A 220 1.81 -19.55 -1.35
N ARG A 221 1.69 -20.16 -0.18
CA ARG A 221 0.49 -20.85 0.31
C ARG A 221 0.30 -20.45 1.78
N LEU A 222 -0.95 -20.27 2.19
CA LEU A 222 -1.28 -20.07 3.58
C LEU A 222 -1.94 -21.33 4.12
N LEU A 223 -1.26 -22.06 4.99
CA LEU A 223 -1.70 -23.34 5.53
C LEU A 223 -2.37 -23.10 6.89
N SER A 224 -3.65 -23.42 7.04
CA SER A 224 -4.26 -23.44 8.38
C SER A 224 -3.67 -24.58 9.19
N THR A 225 -3.31 -24.33 10.45
CA THR A 225 -2.85 -25.41 11.35
C THR A 225 -3.97 -26.42 11.64
N SER A 226 -5.23 -25.99 11.54
CA SER A 226 -6.40 -26.86 11.77
C SER A 226 -6.78 -27.72 10.56
N ASP A 227 -6.59 -27.18 9.35
CA ASP A 227 -6.86 -27.90 8.11
C ASP A 227 -5.92 -27.42 6.98
N PRO A 228 -4.76 -28.08 6.81
CA PRO A 228 -3.76 -27.71 5.80
C PRO A 228 -4.23 -27.85 4.35
N SER A 229 -5.35 -28.56 4.11
CA SER A 229 -5.89 -28.76 2.76
C SER A 229 -6.48 -27.46 2.17
N LEU A 230 -6.80 -26.50 3.04
CA LEU A 230 -7.35 -25.17 2.74
C LEU A 230 -6.32 -24.16 2.21
N SER A 231 -5.57 -24.50 1.16
CA SER A 231 -4.54 -23.58 0.67
C SER A 231 -4.41 -23.53 -0.86
N ASP A 232 -4.87 -22.42 -1.41
CA ASP A 232 -4.57 -22.02 -2.77
C ASP A 232 -3.15 -21.41 -2.86
N THR A 233 -2.50 -21.63 -3.99
CA THR A 233 -1.22 -20.99 -4.30
C THR A 233 -1.45 -19.61 -4.88
N PHE A 234 -0.64 -18.63 -4.46
CA PHE A 234 -0.65 -17.28 -5.02
C PHE A 234 0.79 -16.76 -5.16
N ASN A 235 1.00 -15.83 -6.09
CA ASN A 235 2.34 -15.30 -6.36
C ASN A 235 2.51 -13.92 -5.74
N LEU A 236 3.69 -13.66 -5.17
CA LEU A 236 4.06 -12.33 -4.70
C LEU A 236 4.71 -11.52 -5.83
N GLY A 237 4.66 -10.19 -5.73
CA GLY A 237 5.34 -9.26 -6.62
C GLY A 237 6.19 -8.25 -5.84
N MET A 238 7.11 -7.57 -6.53
CA MET A 238 7.83 -6.44 -5.93
C MET A 238 6.92 -5.21 -5.90
N PRO A 239 6.90 -4.42 -4.81
CA PRO A 239 6.07 -3.21 -4.72
C PRO A 239 6.24 -2.25 -5.90
N VAL A 240 7.49 -2.04 -6.37
CA VAL A 240 7.79 -1.17 -7.52
C VAL A 240 7.18 -1.66 -8.85
N ARG A 241 6.66 -2.89 -8.90
CA ARG A 241 6.05 -3.53 -10.07
C ARG A 241 4.54 -3.74 -9.93
N CYS A 242 3.89 -3.18 -8.90
CA CYS A 242 2.47 -3.37 -8.65
C CYS A 242 1.57 -3.00 -9.86
N GLU A 243 1.95 -1.98 -10.64
CA GLU A 243 1.20 -1.55 -11.82
C GLU A 243 1.41 -2.43 -13.07
N LEU A 244 2.42 -3.31 -13.09
CA LEU A 244 2.66 -4.17 -14.23
C LEU A 244 1.61 -5.29 -14.31
N PRO A 245 1.24 -5.75 -15.52
CA PRO A 245 0.39 -6.91 -15.68
C PRO A 245 1.15 -8.21 -15.35
N PRO A 246 0.45 -9.29 -14.94
CA PRO A 246 1.03 -10.63 -14.92
C PRO A 246 1.47 -11.08 -16.33
N PRO A 247 2.57 -11.85 -16.48
CA PRO A 247 3.39 -12.41 -15.41
C PRO A 247 4.51 -11.48 -14.89
N GLU A 248 4.77 -10.34 -15.55
CA GLU A 248 5.89 -9.45 -15.23
C GLU A 248 5.88 -8.91 -13.81
N ARG A 249 4.67 -8.66 -13.28
CA ARG A 249 4.43 -8.29 -11.87
C ARG A 249 5.09 -9.24 -10.87
N HIS A 250 5.07 -10.53 -11.17
CA HIS A 250 5.51 -11.59 -10.25
C HIS A 250 6.95 -12.05 -10.49
N LEU A 251 7.58 -11.59 -11.58
CA LEU A 251 8.98 -11.84 -11.86
C LEU A 251 9.84 -10.86 -11.07
N ALA A 252 10.59 -11.37 -10.11
CA ALA A 252 11.50 -10.59 -9.27
C ALA A 252 12.93 -10.64 -9.84
N ARG A 253 13.62 -9.49 -9.82
CA ARG A 253 15.04 -9.35 -10.13
C ARG A 253 15.72 -8.72 -8.92
N ILE A 254 16.65 -9.45 -8.31
CA ILE A 254 17.38 -9.01 -7.12
C ILE A 254 18.88 -8.81 -7.42
N LEU A 255 19.43 -7.66 -7.05
CA LEU A 255 20.85 -7.36 -7.23
C LEU A 255 21.75 -8.13 -6.23
N PRO A 256 23.06 -8.27 -6.50
CA PRO A 256 24.01 -8.81 -5.53
C PRO A 256 23.95 -8.07 -4.19
N GLY A 257 23.94 -8.80 -3.08
CA GLY A 257 23.91 -8.22 -1.72
C GLY A 257 22.59 -7.53 -1.33
N ALA A 258 21.63 -7.42 -2.25
CA ALA A 258 20.39 -6.70 -2.00
C ALA A 258 19.42 -7.46 -1.10
N ARG A 259 18.56 -6.69 -0.43
CA ARG A 259 17.45 -7.15 0.39
C ARG A 259 16.16 -6.50 -0.12
N ILE A 260 15.20 -7.32 -0.56
CA ILE A 260 13.92 -6.85 -1.12
C ILE A 260 12.74 -7.44 -0.35
N ARG A 261 11.61 -6.74 -0.38
CA ARG A 261 10.31 -7.22 0.05
C ARG A 261 9.49 -7.61 -1.19
N MET A 262 8.77 -8.71 -1.05
CA MET A 262 7.78 -9.21 -1.99
C MET A 262 6.42 -9.23 -1.29
N GLU A 263 5.35 -8.83 -1.96
CA GLU A 263 4.01 -8.78 -1.39
C GLU A 263 2.91 -9.20 -2.37
N GLY A 264 1.78 -9.67 -1.83
CA GLY A 264 0.63 -10.13 -2.61
C GLY A 264 -0.59 -10.40 -1.74
N PHE A 265 -1.77 -10.05 -2.25
CA PHE A 265 -3.04 -10.32 -1.57
C PHE A 265 -3.31 -11.82 -1.53
N VAL A 266 -3.85 -12.28 -0.40
CA VAL A 266 -4.23 -13.67 -0.22
C VAL A 266 -5.60 -13.90 -0.89
N PRO A 267 -5.73 -14.85 -1.82
CA PRO A 267 -6.96 -15.00 -2.61
C PRO A 267 -8.11 -15.67 -1.84
N GLN A 268 -7.79 -16.41 -0.78
CA GLN A 268 -8.76 -17.17 0.01
C GLN A 268 -9.20 -16.40 1.26
N THR A 269 -10.40 -16.71 1.76
CA THR A 269 -10.91 -16.14 3.01
C THR A 269 -10.08 -16.62 4.20
N ILE A 270 -9.56 -15.68 4.99
CA ILE A 270 -8.78 -15.97 6.19
C ILE A 270 -9.66 -15.92 7.43
N PHE A 271 -9.75 -17.04 8.13
CA PHE A 271 -10.43 -17.18 9.42
C PHE A 271 -9.48 -16.87 10.57
N PRO A 272 -9.97 -16.42 11.74
CA PRO A 272 -9.13 -16.26 12.92
C PRO A 272 -8.45 -17.57 13.32
N GLY A 273 -7.18 -17.49 13.70
CA GLY A 273 -6.40 -18.64 14.15
C GLY A 273 -4.97 -18.68 13.63
N PRO A 274 -4.21 -19.72 14.02
CA PRO A 274 -2.83 -19.90 13.59
C PRO A 274 -2.73 -20.46 12.17
N TYR A 275 -1.74 -19.95 11.42
CA TYR A 275 -1.38 -20.40 10.09
C TYR A 275 0.14 -20.57 9.94
N GLU A 276 0.55 -21.34 8.95
CA GLU A 276 1.90 -21.32 8.41
C GLU A 276 1.88 -20.69 7.00
N LEU A 277 2.56 -19.55 6.84
CA LEU A 277 2.84 -18.97 5.53
C LEU A 277 4.03 -19.72 4.91
N GLU A 278 3.75 -20.57 3.93
CA GLU A 278 4.76 -21.28 3.15
C GLU A 278 5.13 -20.44 1.93
N ALA A 279 6.40 -20.10 1.77
CA ALA A 279 6.93 -19.37 0.62
C ALA A 279 7.98 -20.21 -0.10
N THR A 280 7.83 -20.34 -1.42
CA THR A 280 8.71 -21.13 -2.28
C THR A 280 9.30 -20.27 -3.40
N ILE A 281 10.62 -20.29 -3.50
CA ILE A 281 11.37 -19.67 -4.60
C ILE A 281 11.29 -20.58 -5.82
N VAL A 282 10.75 -20.03 -6.91
CA VAL A 282 10.65 -20.69 -8.21
C VAL A 282 11.55 -19.94 -9.19
N ALA A 283 12.41 -20.66 -9.91
CA ALA A 283 13.20 -20.06 -10.99
C ALA A 283 13.21 -20.99 -12.20
N GLY A 284 12.82 -20.45 -13.36
CA GLY A 284 12.45 -21.26 -14.52
C GLY A 284 11.25 -22.16 -14.21
N ARG A 285 11.41 -23.47 -14.34
CA ARG A 285 10.36 -24.47 -14.05
C ARG A 285 10.60 -25.26 -12.75
N ARG A 286 11.56 -24.84 -11.92
CA ARG A 286 12.02 -25.59 -10.75
C ARG A 286 11.77 -24.80 -9.46
N LYS A 287 11.27 -25.51 -8.45
CA LYS A 287 11.21 -25.06 -7.05
C LYS A 287 12.58 -25.27 -6.41
N TRP A 288 13.14 -24.23 -5.80
CA TRP A 288 14.52 -24.23 -5.30
C TRP A 288 14.61 -24.25 -3.78
N LYS A 289 13.81 -23.42 -3.11
CA LYS A 289 13.86 -23.26 -1.66
C LYS A 289 12.47 -22.95 -1.13
N THR A 290 12.11 -23.58 -0.03
CA THR A 290 10.86 -23.36 0.69
C THR A 290 11.19 -22.93 2.11
N ALA A 291 10.49 -21.91 2.62
CA ALA A 291 10.50 -21.54 4.03
C ALA A 291 9.06 -21.42 4.53
N ARG A 292 8.89 -21.60 5.84
CA ARG A 292 7.60 -21.46 6.51
C ARG A 292 7.71 -20.48 7.66
N PHE A 293 6.71 -19.63 7.78
CA PHE A 293 6.64 -18.60 8.80
C PHE A 293 5.34 -18.76 9.59
N PRO A 294 5.39 -18.93 10.92
CA PRO A 294 4.18 -18.95 11.73
C PRO A 294 3.55 -17.56 11.71
N VAL A 295 2.26 -17.48 11.40
CA VAL A 295 1.49 -16.24 11.40
C VAL A 295 0.17 -16.46 12.14
N LEU A 296 -0.32 -15.43 12.81
CA LEU A 296 -1.57 -15.45 13.54
C LEU A 296 -2.55 -14.48 12.88
N ALA A 297 -3.72 -14.97 12.49
CA ALA A 297 -4.84 -14.11 12.11
C ALA A 297 -5.70 -13.87 13.34
N GLU A 298 -5.72 -12.64 13.84
CA GLU A 298 -6.61 -12.24 14.93
C GLU A 298 -8.05 -12.09 14.43
N ASP A 299 -9.01 -12.12 15.36
CA ASP A 299 -10.39 -11.80 15.02
C ASP A 299 -10.51 -10.33 14.58
N GLY A 300 -11.28 -10.08 13.53
CA GLY A 300 -11.38 -8.75 12.93
C GLY A 300 -10.09 -8.21 12.29
N ALA A 301 -9.04 -9.04 12.09
CA ALA A 301 -7.79 -8.60 11.46
C ALA A 301 -7.99 -8.08 10.02
N PHE A 302 -8.99 -8.58 9.30
CA PHE A 302 -9.26 -8.22 7.90
C PHE A 302 -10.69 -7.69 7.70
N PRO A 303 -10.98 -6.45 8.12
CA PRO A 303 -12.34 -5.91 8.15
C PRO A 303 -13.00 -5.78 6.77
N ALA A 304 -12.23 -5.53 5.70
CA ALA A 304 -12.79 -5.48 4.34
C ALA A 304 -13.23 -6.87 3.86
N GLN A 305 -12.48 -7.90 4.22
CA GLN A 305 -12.89 -9.28 3.96
C GLN A 305 -14.20 -9.59 4.71
N SER A 306 -14.31 -9.24 5.98
CA SER A 306 -15.51 -9.48 6.80
C SER A 306 -16.75 -8.71 6.31
N ALA A 307 -16.56 -7.56 5.66
CA ALA A 307 -17.67 -6.82 5.03
C ALA A 307 -18.22 -7.50 3.77
N LEU A 308 -17.42 -8.35 3.11
CA LEU A 308 -17.77 -9.04 1.87
C LEU A 308 -18.18 -10.50 2.08
N VAL A 309 -17.57 -11.18 3.05
CA VAL A 309 -17.72 -12.62 3.27
C VAL A 309 -18.07 -12.89 4.73
N ALA A 310 -19.18 -13.59 4.96
CA ALA A 310 -19.56 -14.08 6.26
C ALA A 310 -18.80 -15.38 6.58
N GLN A 311 -18.18 -15.43 7.75
CA GLN A 311 -17.46 -16.61 8.25
C GLN A 311 -18.40 -17.43 9.14
N ILE A 312 -18.70 -18.67 8.75
CA ILE A 312 -19.67 -19.52 9.46
C ILE A 312 -18.94 -20.41 10.47
N ALA A 313 -17.88 -21.07 10.01
CA ALA A 313 -16.98 -21.91 10.79
C ALA A 313 -15.61 -21.90 10.10
N SER A 314 -14.56 -22.45 10.73
CA SER A 314 -13.25 -22.56 10.10
C SER A 314 -13.36 -23.28 8.74
N GLY A 315 -12.94 -22.62 7.65
CA GLY A 315 -13.03 -23.15 6.29
C GLY A 315 -14.43 -23.13 5.65
N VAL A 316 -15.43 -22.56 6.31
CA VAL A 316 -16.81 -22.47 5.81
C VAL A 316 -17.28 -21.02 5.77
N SER A 317 -17.69 -20.55 4.58
CA SER A 317 -18.06 -19.16 4.37
C SER A 317 -19.27 -18.97 3.46
N ALA A 318 -19.87 -17.78 3.51
CA ALA A 318 -20.94 -17.36 2.60
C ALA A 318 -20.68 -15.95 2.06
N ALA A 319 -20.95 -15.73 0.78
CA ALA A 319 -20.78 -14.44 0.12
C ALA A 319 -21.97 -14.13 -0.83
N PRO A 320 -22.49 -12.89 -0.87
CA PRO A 320 -22.06 -11.74 -0.07
C PRO A 320 -22.48 -11.85 1.41
N ALA A 321 -21.78 -11.15 2.29
CA ALA A 321 -22.13 -11.05 3.72
C ALA A 321 -23.38 -10.20 3.99
N GLN A 322 -23.76 -9.36 3.03
CA GLN A 322 -24.84 -8.38 3.12
C GLN A 322 -25.69 -8.46 1.83
N ILE A 323 -27.02 -8.49 1.97
CA ILE A 323 -27.96 -8.83 0.89
C ILE A 323 -28.99 -7.71 0.74
N GLU A 324 -29.03 -7.06 -0.42
CA GLU A 324 -30.05 -6.05 -0.74
C GLU A 324 -31.06 -6.64 -1.72
N LEU A 325 -32.31 -6.73 -1.29
CA LEU A 325 -33.46 -6.97 -2.14
C LEU A 325 -34.19 -5.66 -2.34
N SER A 326 -34.80 -5.45 -3.51
CA SER A 326 -35.51 -4.22 -3.80
C SER A 326 -36.72 -4.45 -4.68
N THR A 327 -37.80 -3.72 -4.36
CA THR A 327 -39.01 -3.64 -5.20
C THR A 327 -38.99 -2.44 -6.15
N LEU A 328 -38.04 -1.52 -5.95
CA LEU A 328 -37.86 -0.31 -6.75
C LEU A 328 -37.46 -0.64 -8.19
N ARG A 329 -37.66 0.32 -9.09
CA ARG A 329 -37.26 0.17 -10.49
C ARG A 329 -35.75 0.02 -10.59
N GLY A 330 -35.28 -1.04 -11.27
CA GLY A 330 -33.86 -1.35 -11.38
C GLY A 330 -33.27 -2.11 -10.19
N GLY A 331 -34.03 -2.29 -9.11
CA GLY A 331 -33.63 -3.06 -7.94
C GLY A 331 -33.64 -4.58 -8.16
N SER A 332 -32.78 -5.28 -7.42
CA SER A 332 -32.66 -6.74 -7.47
C SER A 332 -33.74 -7.41 -6.63
N ARG A 333 -34.61 -8.22 -7.26
CA ARG A 333 -35.64 -9.00 -6.54
C ARG A 333 -35.13 -10.34 -6.01
N PHE A 334 -33.91 -10.70 -6.38
CA PHE A 334 -33.23 -11.89 -5.93
C PHE A 334 -31.72 -11.63 -5.88
N VAL A 335 -31.05 -12.30 -4.97
CA VAL A 335 -29.59 -12.28 -4.83
C VAL A 335 -29.10 -13.71 -4.66
N ALA A 336 -28.06 -14.07 -5.40
CA ALA A 336 -27.40 -15.36 -5.24
C ALA A 336 -26.35 -15.25 -4.14
N VAL A 337 -26.50 -16.04 -3.08
CA VAL A 337 -25.49 -16.21 -2.04
C VAL A 337 -24.73 -17.50 -2.33
N THR A 338 -23.41 -17.43 -2.40
CA THR A 338 -22.55 -18.61 -2.56
C THR A 338 -22.09 -19.06 -1.19
N VAL A 339 -22.47 -20.27 -0.80
CA VAL A 339 -21.96 -20.96 0.39
C VAL A 339 -20.82 -21.87 -0.05
N ASN A 340 -19.69 -21.75 0.62
CA ASN A 340 -18.46 -22.49 0.32
C ASN A 340 -18.07 -23.35 1.52
N ASN A 341 -17.83 -24.63 1.27
CA ASN A 341 -17.21 -25.54 2.22
C ASN A 341 -15.82 -25.89 1.70
N ALA A 342 -14.82 -25.15 2.16
CA ALA A 342 -13.45 -25.42 1.76
C ALA A 342 -12.86 -26.60 2.54
N THR A 343 -13.47 -27.02 3.67
CA THR A 343 -12.90 -28.03 4.58
C THR A 343 -12.69 -29.39 3.91
N ALA A 344 -11.86 -30.24 4.54
CA ALA A 344 -11.63 -31.62 4.12
C ALA A 344 -12.83 -32.57 4.34
N GLU A 345 -13.87 -32.14 5.06
CA GLU A 345 -15.04 -32.95 5.39
C GLU A 345 -16.32 -32.41 4.73
N PRO A 346 -17.30 -33.27 4.41
CA PRO A 346 -18.62 -32.81 3.99
C PRO A 346 -19.35 -32.11 5.15
N ALA A 347 -20.18 -31.13 4.83
CA ALA A 347 -20.98 -30.39 5.81
C ALA A 347 -22.44 -30.24 5.34
N ASP A 348 -23.36 -30.33 6.30
CA ASP A 348 -24.78 -30.10 6.11
C ASP A 348 -25.13 -28.66 6.51
N PHE A 349 -25.93 -28.00 5.68
CA PHE A 349 -26.28 -26.59 5.84
C PHE A 349 -27.78 -26.43 6.01
N ARG A 350 -28.16 -25.58 6.97
CA ARG A 350 -29.54 -25.15 7.18
C ARG A 350 -29.59 -23.63 7.15
N LEU A 351 -30.51 -23.10 6.37
CA LEU A 351 -30.70 -21.67 6.19
C LEU A 351 -32.09 -21.28 6.69
N SER A 352 -32.17 -20.19 7.43
CA SER A 352 -33.44 -19.65 7.91
C SER A 352 -33.46 -18.13 7.81
N THR A 353 -34.65 -17.56 7.68
CA THR A 353 -34.86 -16.13 7.52
C THR A 353 -35.42 -15.56 8.81
N VAL A 354 -34.72 -14.58 9.38
CA VAL A 354 -35.14 -13.92 10.63
C VAL A 354 -35.22 -12.41 10.48
N THR A 355 -36.02 -11.75 11.32
CA THR A 355 -35.99 -10.30 11.53
C THR A 355 -34.81 -9.95 12.43
N LEU A 356 -34.54 -8.64 12.63
CA LEU A 356 -33.50 -8.21 13.59
C LEU A 356 -33.80 -8.63 15.03
N ASP A 357 -35.07 -8.90 15.36
CA ASP A 357 -35.52 -9.39 16.67
C ASP A 357 -35.58 -10.92 16.74
N ASP A 358 -34.88 -11.63 15.85
CA ASP A 358 -34.82 -13.10 15.74
C ASP A 358 -36.18 -13.80 15.54
N GLN A 359 -37.19 -13.10 15.02
CA GLN A 359 -38.47 -13.71 14.62
C GLN A 359 -38.43 -14.19 13.17
N LEU A 360 -39.25 -15.17 12.79
CA LEU A 360 -39.30 -15.65 11.41
C LEU A 360 -39.68 -14.52 10.43
N ALA A 361 -38.76 -14.19 9.51
CA ALA A 361 -39.03 -13.23 8.46
C ALA A 361 -39.73 -13.92 7.27
N ASN A 362 -40.91 -13.42 6.89
CA ASN A 362 -41.72 -13.96 5.80
C ASN A 362 -41.73 -13.08 4.54
N TRP A 363 -41.04 -11.94 4.56
CA TRP A 363 -40.91 -11.00 3.44
C TRP A 363 -39.76 -11.36 2.49
N PHE A 364 -38.93 -12.35 2.83
CA PHE A 364 -37.94 -12.97 1.95
C PHE A 364 -37.85 -14.47 2.21
N ALA A 365 -37.35 -15.21 1.22
CA ALA A 365 -37.19 -16.65 1.28
C ALA A 365 -35.87 -17.07 0.63
N VAL A 366 -35.32 -18.20 1.07
CA VAL A 366 -34.08 -18.78 0.54
C VAL A 366 -34.36 -20.15 -0.07
N ARG A 367 -33.72 -20.46 -1.21
CA ARG A 367 -33.84 -21.76 -1.88
C ARG A 367 -32.50 -22.24 -2.46
N PRO A 368 -32.08 -23.48 -2.22
CA PRO A 368 -32.61 -24.37 -1.17
C PRO A 368 -32.30 -23.81 0.23
N ASP A 369 -33.12 -24.17 1.21
CA ASP A 369 -32.96 -23.86 2.63
C ASP A 369 -32.21 -24.96 3.40
N ASN A 370 -32.04 -26.14 2.79
CA ASN A 370 -31.18 -27.20 3.29
C ASN A 370 -30.39 -27.85 2.15
N PHE A 371 -29.14 -28.22 2.41
CA PHE A 371 -28.32 -28.96 1.46
C PHE A 371 -27.05 -29.49 2.11
N ARG A 372 -26.42 -30.48 1.46
CA ARG A 372 -25.08 -30.95 1.77
C ARG A 372 -24.07 -30.40 0.77
N LEU A 373 -22.90 -29.98 1.26
CA LEU A 373 -21.70 -29.75 0.45
C LEU A 373 -20.67 -30.83 0.74
N GLN A 374 -20.02 -31.32 -0.32
CA GLN A 374 -18.82 -32.13 -0.18
C GLN A 374 -17.64 -31.26 0.24
N ALA A 375 -16.52 -31.90 0.61
CA ALA A 375 -15.25 -31.22 0.83
C ALA A 375 -14.83 -30.42 -0.41
N GLY A 376 -14.37 -29.18 -0.22
CA GLY A 376 -14.06 -28.23 -1.32
C GLY A 376 -15.27 -27.81 -2.18
N GLY A 377 -16.49 -28.17 -1.78
CA GLY A 377 -17.70 -27.92 -2.56
C GLY A 377 -18.25 -26.51 -2.33
N SER A 378 -18.87 -25.95 -3.36
CA SER A 378 -19.62 -24.69 -3.26
C SER A 378 -21.03 -24.84 -3.84
N ARG A 379 -21.97 -24.04 -3.33
CA ARG A 379 -23.33 -23.97 -3.86
C ARG A 379 -23.88 -22.57 -3.79
N LYS A 380 -24.55 -22.16 -4.87
CA LYS A 380 -25.37 -20.95 -4.89
C LYS A 380 -26.75 -21.26 -4.33
N VAL A 381 -27.17 -20.48 -3.35
CA VAL A 381 -28.54 -20.41 -2.86
C VAL A 381 -29.15 -19.09 -3.34
N LEU A 382 -30.43 -19.12 -3.67
CA LEU A 382 -31.14 -17.94 -4.15
C LEU A 382 -31.97 -17.35 -3.00
N VAL A 383 -31.66 -16.11 -2.65
CA VAL A 383 -32.46 -15.30 -1.73
C VAL A 383 -33.42 -14.49 -2.58
N THR A 384 -34.71 -14.56 -2.30
CA THR A 384 -35.79 -13.97 -3.12
C THR A 384 -36.77 -13.22 -2.26
N LEU A 385 -37.48 -12.26 -2.84
CA LEU A 385 -38.64 -11.64 -2.20
C LEU A 385 -39.69 -12.69 -1.85
N GLY A 386 -40.20 -12.61 -0.63
CA GLY A 386 -41.31 -13.40 -0.13
C GLY A 386 -42.65 -12.82 -0.57
N ASN A 387 -43.72 -13.59 -0.34
CA ASN A 387 -45.07 -13.20 -0.71
C ASN A 387 -45.65 -12.12 0.22
N ASN A 388 -45.26 -12.12 1.49
CA ASN A 388 -45.75 -11.18 2.50
C ASN A 388 -44.80 -9.99 2.62
N ARG A 389 -44.75 -9.14 1.59
CA ARG A 389 -43.85 -7.99 1.55
C ARG A 389 -44.55 -6.71 2.03
N PRO A 390 -43.94 -5.97 2.97
CA PRO A 390 -44.36 -4.61 3.30
C PRO A 390 -44.22 -3.69 2.08
N THR A 391 -45.03 -2.63 2.03
CA THR A 391 -45.10 -1.69 0.90
C THR A 391 -44.77 -0.25 1.27
N ASP A 392 -44.53 0.00 2.55
CA ASP A 392 -44.53 1.32 3.17
C ASP A 392 -43.17 1.69 3.79
N ALA A 393 -42.36 0.70 4.20
CA ALA A 393 -41.04 0.94 4.77
C ALA A 393 -40.04 -0.16 4.42
N ASP A 394 -38.77 0.22 4.37
CA ASP A 394 -37.64 -0.71 4.25
C ASP A 394 -37.65 -1.69 5.42
N GLN A 395 -37.35 -2.96 5.14
CA GLN A 395 -37.33 -4.03 6.13
C GLN A 395 -35.93 -4.55 6.35
N TYR A 396 -35.65 -4.96 7.58
CA TYR A 396 -34.35 -5.45 8.01
C TYR A 396 -34.49 -6.83 8.65
N GLY A 397 -33.55 -7.71 8.35
CA GLY A 397 -33.48 -9.04 8.91
C GLY A 397 -32.15 -9.69 8.59
N ALA A 398 -32.06 -10.99 8.78
CA ALA A 398 -30.87 -11.76 8.47
C ALA A 398 -31.21 -13.11 7.86
N LEU A 399 -30.37 -13.55 6.92
CA LEU A 399 -30.29 -14.94 6.53
C LEU A 399 -29.32 -15.64 7.49
N VAL A 400 -29.84 -16.47 8.37
CA VAL A 400 -29.04 -17.31 9.27
C VAL A 400 -28.56 -18.52 8.48
N VAL A 401 -27.26 -18.75 8.47
CA VAL A 401 -26.62 -19.91 7.85
C VAL A 401 -25.97 -20.74 8.93
N GLU A 402 -26.54 -21.91 9.20
CA GLU A 402 -26.03 -22.89 10.14
C GLU A 402 -25.28 -24.00 9.39
N SER A 403 -24.11 -24.37 9.89
CA SER A 403 -23.34 -25.52 9.40
C SER A 403 -23.29 -26.60 10.48
N GLN A 404 -23.49 -27.85 10.07
CA GLN A 404 -23.45 -29.03 10.92
C GLN A 404 -22.60 -30.12 10.27
N SER A 405 -21.91 -30.90 11.09
CA SER A 405 -21.25 -32.11 10.61
C SER A 405 -22.29 -33.17 10.22
N PRO A 406 -21.92 -34.16 9.39
CA PRO A 406 -22.79 -35.30 9.07
C PRO A 406 -23.29 -36.07 10.30
N ALA A 407 -22.59 -35.97 11.43
CA ALA A 407 -22.97 -36.59 12.69
C ALA A 407 -24.00 -35.76 13.48
N GLY A 408 -24.41 -34.59 12.97
CA GLY A 408 -25.37 -33.68 13.59
C GLY A 408 -24.76 -32.71 14.60
N THR A 409 -23.44 -32.64 14.72
CA THR A 409 -22.76 -31.68 15.60
C THR A 409 -22.76 -30.30 14.93
N ALA A 410 -23.20 -29.26 15.64
CA ALA A 410 -23.12 -27.90 15.14
C ALA A 410 -21.65 -27.47 14.95
N ASN A 411 -21.31 -27.02 13.74
CA ASN A 411 -19.96 -26.57 13.37
C ASN A 411 -19.83 -25.04 13.46
N GLY A 412 -20.92 -24.30 13.20
CA GLY A 412 -20.92 -22.85 13.29
C GLY A 412 -22.19 -22.21 12.73
N THR A 413 -22.32 -20.90 12.92
CA THR A 413 -23.49 -20.12 12.49
C THR A 413 -23.06 -18.71 12.12
N ALA A 414 -23.59 -18.19 11.02
CA ALA A 414 -23.43 -16.78 10.65
C ALA A 414 -24.77 -16.15 10.28
N GLN A 415 -24.89 -14.85 10.52
CA GLN A 415 -26.02 -14.04 10.08
C GLN A 415 -25.58 -13.13 8.94
N LEU A 416 -26.25 -13.26 7.78
CA LEU A 416 -26.04 -12.39 6.63
C LEU A 416 -27.12 -11.31 6.65
N LEU A 417 -26.73 -10.07 6.92
CA LEU A 417 -27.64 -8.95 7.02
C LEU A 417 -28.42 -8.79 5.70
N THR A 418 -29.74 -8.76 5.78
CA THR A 418 -30.62 -8.69 4.62
C THR A 418 -31.54 -7.48 4.75
N VAL A 419 -31.61 -6.69 3.69
CA VAL A 419 -32.50 -5.54 3.59
C VAL A 419 -33.47 -5.73 2.42
N LEU A 420 -34.72 -5.34 2.63
CA LEU A 420 -35.68 -5.11 1.57
C LEU A 420 -35.93 -3.62 1.44
N SER A 421 -35.59 -3.07 0.27
CA SER A 421 -35.90 -1.68 -0.05
C SER A 421 -37.18 -1.54 -0.87
N VAL A 422 -38.08 -0.72 -0.33
CA VAL A 422 -39.48 -0.66 -0.75
C VAL A 422 -39.85 0.73 -1.25
N VAL A 423 -39.28 1.75 -0.63
CA VAL A 423 -39.54 3.16 -0.93
C VAL A 423 -38.28 3.81 -1.48
N ASP A 424 -38.45 4.83 -2.33
CA ASP A 424 -37.30 5.61 -2.79
C ASP A 424 -36.56 6.18 -1.57
N PRO A 425 -35.23 6.00 -1.51
CA PRO A 425 -34.50 6.25 -0.29
C PRO A 425 -34.50 7.74 0.04
N PRO A 426 -34.88 8.13 1.28
CA PRO A 426 -34.56 9.47 1.75
C PRO A 426 -33.03 9.63 1.80
N PRO A 427 -32.52 10.86 1.72
CA PRO A 427 -31.09 11.10 1.83
C PRO A 427 -30.56 10.49 3.15
N PRO A 428 -29.38 9.86 3.12
CA PRO A 428 -28.70 9.37 4.31
C PRO A 428 -28.46 10.52 5.29
N ASN A 429 -28.50 10.21 6.57
CA ASN A 429 -28.25 11.18 7.64
C ASN A 429 -27.27 10.56 8.64
N LEU A 430 -25.98 10.72 8.36
CA LEU A 430 -24.92 10.26 9.24
C LEU A 430 -24.49 11.40 10.19
N GLN A 431 -24.35 11.07 11.47
CA GLN A 431 -23.81 11.97 12.50
C GLN A 431 -22.48 11.42 12.99
N LEU A 432 -21.43 12.23 12.95
CA LEU A 432 -20.11 11.87 13.44
C LEU A 432 -19.99 12.22 14.93
N GLY A 433 -19.47 11.30 15.72
CA GLY A 433 -19.03 11.55 17.09
C GLY A 433 -17.59 12.04 17.15
N ASP A 434 -17.11 12.24 18.37
CA ASP A 434 -15.75 12.70 18.61
C ASP A 434 -14.72 11.62 18.21
N LEU A 435 -13.65 12.07 17.54
CA LEU A 435 -12.54 11.20 17.19
C LEU A 435 -11.79 10.75 18.45
N SER A 436 -11.36 9.50 18.47
CA SER A 436 -10.53 8.96 19.55
C SER A 436 -9.36 8.17 19.01
N TRP A 437 -8.25 8.21 19.74
CA TRP A 437 -7.10 7.34 19.51
C TRP A 437 -7.28 6.07 20.32
N GLN A 438 -7.23 4.92 19.66
CA GLN A 438 -7.38 3.62 20.29
C GLN A 438 -6.33 2.66 19.73
N VAL A 439 -6.10 1.56 20.44
CA VAL A 439 -5.34 0.42 19.93
C VAL A 439 -6.36 -0.61 19.44
N ASP A 440 -6.27 -0.99 18.17
CA ASP A 440 -7.13 -2.00 17.53
C ASP A 440 -6.26 -3.21 17.17
N GLY A 441 -6.39 -4.28 17.97
CA GLY A 441 -5.43 -5.39 17.97
C GLY A 441 -4.07 -4.93 18.47
N ASN A 442 -3.06 -4.99 17.61
CA ASN A 442 -1.69 -4.53 17.89
C ASN A 442 -1.32 -3.23 17.15
N LEU A 443 -2.28 -2.58 16.50
CA LEU A 443 -2.04 -1.37 15.72
C LEU A 443 -2.74 -0.16 16.32
N PRO A 444 -2.10 1.03 16.32
CA PRO A 444 -2.79 2.27 16.58
C PRO A 444 -3.87 2.51 15.53
N ALA A 445 -5.02 3.01 15.98
CA ALA A 445 -6.14 3.34 15.13
C ALA A 445 -6.78 4.67 15.55
N ILE A 446 -7.12 5.48 14.55
CA ILE A 446 -8.06 6.59 14.73
C ILE A 446 -9.47 6.04 14.57
N VAL A 447 -10.31 6.26 15.58
CA VAL A 447 -11.66 5.71 15.65
C VAL A 447 -12.67 6.86 15.63
N VAL A 448 -13.58 6.82 14.66
CA VAL A 448 -14.67 7.79 14.52
C VAL A 448 -16.01 7.08 14.71
N PRO A 449 -16.74 7.36 15.80
CA PRO A 449 -18.11 6.91 15.95
C PRO A 449 -18.99 7.55 14.87
N VAL A 450 -19.84 6.75 14.24
CA VAL A 450 -20.78 7.18 13.21
C VAL A 450 -22.15 6.65 13.59
N THR A 451 -23.12 7.55 13.72
CA THR A 451 -24.52 7.22 14.01
C THR A 451 -25.35 7.44 12.76
N ASN A 452 -26.15 6.45 12.38
CA ASN A 452 -27.12 6.61 11.31
C ASN A 452 -28.43 7.15 11.90
N ALA A 453 -28.60 8.47 11.83
CA ALA A 453 -29.83 9.16 12.22
C ALA A 453 -30.89 9.17 11.09
N GLY A 454 -30.62 8.49 9.97
CA GLY A 454 -31.56 8.28 8.88
C GLY A 454 -32.47 7.09 9.12
N THR A 455 -33.35 6.83 8.15
CA THR A 455 -34.31 5.71 8.18
C THR A 455 -33.90 4.53 7.28
N ARG A 456 -32.77 4.66 6.57
CA ARG A 456 -32.21 3.61 5.69
C ARG A 456 -30.82 3.22 6.13
N PHE A 457 -30.41 1.97 5.89
CA PHE A 457 -29.00 1.61 6.06
C PHE A 457 -28.07 2.47 5.20
N VAL A 458 -26.83 2.64 5.65
CA VAL A 458 -25.79 3.35 4.91
C VAL A 458 -24.53 2.50 4.84
N PRO A 459 -23.98 2.18 3.66
CA PRO A 459 -22.68 1.52 3.56
C PRO A 459 -21.56 2.47 4.01
N LEU A 460 -20.90 2.14 5.12
CA LEU A 460 -19.83 2.97 5.65
C LEU A 460 -18.55 2.79 4.85
N GLN A 461 -18.08 3.86 4.24
CA GLN A 461 -16.75 3.91 3.65
C GLN A 461 -16.08 5.22 4.01
N GLY A 462 -14.96 5.12 4.72
CA GLY A 462 -14.15 6.24 5.15
C GLY A 462 -12.79 6.25 4.46
N ARG A 463 -12.27 7.45 4.19
CA ARG A 463 -10.87 7.70 3.89
C ARG A 463 -10.32 8.69 4.89
N MET A 464 -9.12 8.46 5.37
CA MET A 464 -8.40 9.33 6.26
C MET A 464 -7.09 9.72 5.61
N GLN A 465 -6.78 11.02 5.64
CA GLN A 465 -5.52 11.57 5.18
C GLN A 465 -4.86 12.29 6.36
N LEU A 466 -3.59 11.97 6.60
CA LEU A 466 -2.70 12.72 7.50
C LEU A 466 -1.70 13.48 6.64
N THR A 467 -1.66 14.80 6.78
CA THR A 467 -0.71 15.66 6.08
C THR A 467 0.20 16.33 7.10
N ASP A 468 1.50 16.05 7.02
CA ASP A 468 2.52 16.68 7.86
C ASP A 468 2.57 18.19 7.55
N ILE A 469 2.46 19.02 8.58
CA ILE A 469 2.40 20.48 8.42
C ILE A 469 3.77 21.05 8.04
N ASP A 470 4.85 20.42 8.49
CA ASP A 470 6.21 20.95 8.36
C ASP A 470 6.85 20.52 7.02
N ASN A 471 6.64 19.28 6.58
CA ASN A 471 7.25 18.75 5.36
C ASN A 471 6.25 18.42 4.22
N GLY A 472 4.94 18.46 4.48
CA GLY A 472 3.90 18.19 3.48
C GLY A 472 3.71 16.72 3.09
N SER A 473 4.38 15.79 3.78
CA SER A 473 4.20 14.34 3.57
C SER A 473 2.75 13.93 3.80
N ARG A 474 2.24 13.04 2.96
CA ARG A 474 0.84 12.59 3.01
C ARG A 474 0.78 11.10 3.26
N PHE A 475 -0.11 10.72 4.16
CA PHE A 475 -0.42 9.33 4.48
C PHE A 475 -1.92 9.11 4.34
N GLU A 476 -2.31 8.03 3.67
CA GLU A 476 -3.71 7.72 3.40
C GLU A 476 -4.10 6.38 4.00
N PHE A 477 -5.29 6.32 4.58
CA PHE A 477 -5.85 5.16 5.24
C PHE A 477 -7.32 5.01 4.88
N THR A 478 -7.82 3.78 4.93
CA THR A 478 -9.22 3.45 4.64
C THR A 478 -9.88 2.81 5.84
N GLY A 479 -11.20 2.94 5.94
CA GLY A 479 -11.99 2.33 7.01
C GLY A 479 -13.44 2.08 6.61
N GLY A 480 -14.16 1.31 7.42
CA GLY A 480 -15.59 0.98 7.24
C GLY A 480 -15.84 -0.10 6.17
N TYR A 481 -15.14 -0.01 5.03
CA TYR A 481 -15.08 -1.03 3.98
C TYR A 481 -16.44 -1.50 3.44
N GLY A 482 -17.44 -0.62 3.43
CA GLY A 482 -18.78 -0.88 2.88
C GLY A 482 -19.69 -1.66 3.81
N ARG A 483 -19.32 -1.89 5.08
CA ARG A 483 -20.21 -2.47 6.08
C ARG A 483 -21.42 -1.55 6.30
N TRP A 484 -22.62 -2.12 6.31
CA TRP A 484 -23.85 -1.37 6.50
C TRP A 484 -24.03 -0.94 7.95
N LEU A 485 -24.35 0.34 8.12
CA LEU A 485 -24.81 0.91 9.37
C LEU A 485 -26.33 1.04 9.32
N LEU A 486 -27.03 0.31 10.17
CA LEU A 486 -28.49 0.28 10.22
C LEU A 486 -29.10 1.57 10.82
N PRO A 487 -30.37 1.89 10.52
CA PRO A 487 -31.06 3.04 11.10
C PRO A 487 -31.03 3.04 12.63
N GLY A 488 -30.71 4.19 13.23
CA GLY A 488 -30.61 4.37 14.67
C GLY A 488 -29.39 3.72 15.33
N VAL A 489 -28.55 3.01 14.56
CA VAL A 489 -27.36 2.33 15.09
C VAL A 489 -26.15 3.25 15.03
N THR A 490 -25.32 3.16 16.06
CA THR A 490 -23.97 3.74 16.12
C THR A 490 -22.94 2.63 15.97
N ASP A 491 -21.99 2.81 15.06
CA ASP A 491 -20.80 1.95 14.93
C ASP A 491 -19.57 2.84 14.68
N SER A 492 -18.38 2.27 14.69
CA SER A 492 -17.14 3.02 14.55
C SER A 492 -16.41 2.67 13.25
N ILE A 493 -16.01 3.71 12.52
CA ILE A 493 -15.01 3.59 11.46
C ILE A 493 -13.63 3.64 12.12
N ARG A 494 -12.83 2.60 11.89
CA ARG A 494 -11.47 2.48 12.41
C ARG A 494 -10.48 2.64 11.25
N PHE A 495 -9.56 3.57 11.41
CA PHE A 495 -8.45 3.81 10.47
C PHE A 495 -7.16 3.30 11.11
N ARG A 496 -6.77 2.08 10.77
CA ARG A 496 -5.57 1.43 11.32
C ARG A 496 -4.31 2.02 10.69
N ILE A 497 -3.31 2.30 11.52
CA ILE A 497 -2.04 2.87 11.10
C ILE A 497 -0.97 1.77 11.22
N ALA A 498 -0.80 1.00 10.15
CA ALA A 498 0.16 -0.10 10.10
C ALA A 498 1.62 0.35 9.83
N GLN A 499 1.79 1.58 9.35
CA GLN A 499 3.10 2.15 9.02
C GLN A 499 3.56 3.09 10.11
N LYS A 500 4.88 3.13 10.36
CA LYS A 500 5.47 4.08 11.29
C LYS A 500 5.34 5.50 10.74
N ILE A 501 4.57 6.34 11.43
CA ILE A 501 4.45 7.77 11.11
C ILE A 501 5.49 8.55 11.95
N PRO A 502 6.26 9.47 11.37
CA PRO A 502 7.17 10.32 12.14
C PRO A 502 6.42 11.13 13.21
N SER A 503 7.08 11.45 14.32
CA SER A 503 6.51 12.40 15.27
C SER A 503 6.42 13.80 14.64
N GLY A 504 5.37 14.55 14.97
CA GLY A 504 5.13 15.85 14.36
C GLY A 504 3.67 16.31 14.47
N LYS A 505 3.39 17.48 13.87
CA LYS A 505 2.04 18.04 13.79
C LYS A 505 1.45 17.74 12.43
N TYR A 506 0.22 17.25 12.43
CA TYR A 506 -0.47 16.79 11.24
C TYR A 506 -1.84 17.44 11.10
N GLU A 507 -2.20 17.79 9.88
CA GLU A 507 -3.58 18.00 9.49
C GLU A 507 -4.23 16.63 9.22
N LEU A 508 -5.21 16.27 10.04
CA LEU A 508 -6.05 15.10 9.88
C LEU A 508 -7.30 15.49 9.12
N LYS A 509 -7.53 14.84 7.97
CA LYS A 509 -8.74 14.97 7.16
C LYS A 509 -9.42 13.62 7.01
N ILE A 510 -10.66 13.51 7.45
CA ILE A 510 -11.50 12.32 7.32
C ILE A 510 -12.66 12.62 6.38
N LEU A 511 -12.86 11.73 5.42
CA LEU A 511 -13.91 11.78 4.41
C LEU A 511 -14.77 10.52 4.53
N ILE A 512 -16.06 10.67 4.81
CA ILE A 512 -17.00 9.54 4.93
C ILE A 512 -18.09 9.66 3.86
N ASN A 513 -18.14 8.66 2.98
CA ASN A 513 -19.14 8.58 1.93
C ASN A 513 -20.50 8.23 2.54
N GLN A 514 -21.54 8.95 2.12
CA GLN A 514 -22.91 8.71 2.59
C GLN A 514 -23.76 7.95 1.56
N GLY A 515 -23.31 7.86 0.30
CA GLY A 515 -24.05 7.24 -0.79
C GLY A 515 -23.78 7.94 -2.11
N GLU A 516 -24.36 7.41 -3.18
CA GLU A 516 -24.34 8.04 -4.50
C GLU A 516 -25.09 9.39 -4.42
N ASP A 517 -24.54 10.43 -5.05
CA ASP A 517 -25.10 11.80 -5.11
C ASP A 517 -25.24 12.58 -3.78
N GLN A 518 -24.62 12.12 -2.70
CA GLN A 518 -24.64 12.81 -1.40
C GLN A 518 -23.29 13.44 -1.07
N PRO A 519 -23.27 14.62 -0.43
CA PRO A 519 -22.01 15.24 -0.01
C PRO A 519 -21.31 14.35 1.01
N THR A 520 -20.03 14.07 0.75
CA THR A 520 -19.14 13.39 1.69
C THR A 520 -19.05 14.18 2.99
N LEU A 521 -19.19 13.52 4.14
CA LEU A 521 -18.92 14.16 5.41
C LEU A 521 -17.42 14.39 5.55
N GLU A 522 -17.04 15.62 5.89
CA GLU A 522 -15.65 16.01 6.08
C GLU A 522 -15.41 16.41 7.54
N LEU A 523 -14.44 15.76 8.16
CA LEU A 523 -13.91 16.17 9.46
C LEU A 523 -12.45 16.58 9.27
N LYS A 524 -12.10 17.76 9.76
CA LYS A 524 -10.74 18.29 9.74
C LYS A 524 -10.32 18.70 11.14
N THR A 525 -9.15 18.27 11.56
CA THR A 525 -8.56 18.68 12.84
C THR A 525 -7.04 18.65 12.78
N LEU A 526 -6.39 19.33 13.71
CA LEU A 526 -4.96 19.19 13.94
C LEU A 526 -4.72 18.10 14.98
N VAL A 527 -3.73 17.26 14.75
CA VAL A 527 -3.28 16.23 15.69
C VAL A 527 -1.76 16.32 15.85
N GLU A 528 -1.27 16.00 17.04
CA GLU A 528 0.16 15.90 17.32
C GLU A 528 0.48 14.43 17.62
N LEU A 529 1.42 13.88 16.86
CA LEU A 529 1.89 12.51 17.04
C LEU A 529 3.23 12.54 17.75
N SER A 530 3.33 11.87 18.89
CA SER A 530 4.60 11.65 19.61
C SER A 530 5.24 10.33 19.18
N GLU A 531 6.57 10.21 19.29
CA GLU A 531 7.26 8.95 19.00
C GLU A 531 6.71 7.83 19.90
N GLY A 532 6.10 6.81 19.30
CA GLY A 532 5.56 5.64 20.00
C GLY A 532 4.04 5.49 19.96
N GLY A 533 3.34 6.24 19.10
CA GLY A 533 1.95 5.99 18.73
C GLY A 533 1.82 4.92 17.66
#